data_AF-A0A4Z0LMQ8-F1
#
_entry.id   AF-A0A4Z0LMQ8-F1
#
_cell.length_a   1.000
_cell.length_b   1.000
_cell.length_c   1.000
_cell.angle_alpha   90.00
_cell.angle_beta   90.00
_cell.angle_gamma   90.00
#
_symmetry.space_group_name_H-M   'P 1'
#
loop_
_entity.id
_entity.type
_entity.pdbx_description
1 polymer ?
#
loop_
_entity_poly.entity_id
_entity_poly.type
_entity_poly.pdbx_seq_one_letter_code
_entity_poly.pdbx_strand_id
1 'polypeptide(L)'
;MSEAAHDVTLTDPESGPAHETSAANAGQISPGYAAPWAAPGVPLKAIKWMFQRHAPLAVRLDGTPFQLKWMWQMLRNCDTRHYMENKGRMVRLAEYSRDCLKTLRAASGSEDEGRPGGALRLFRTAQEW
;
A
#
# COMPACT_ATOMS: atom_id res chain seq x y z
N MET A 1 -6.57 -22.11 -6.99
CA MET A 1 -7.97 -22.54 -7.24
C MET A 1 -8.03 -23.56 -8.37
N SER A 2 -7.45 -23.29 -9.55
CA SER A 2 -7.23 -24.33 -10.57
C SER A 2 -6.23 -25.42 -10.11
N GLU A 3 -5.12 -25.05 -9.46
CA GLU A 3 -4.13 -26.03 -8.93
C GLU A 3 -4.68 -26.95 -7.83
N ALA A 4 -5.79 -26.58 -7.19
CA ALA A 4 -6.45 -27.39 -6.17
C ALA A 4 -7.57 -28.29 -6.75
N ALA A 5 -7.58 -28.49 -8.08
CA ALA A 5 -8.57 -29.30 -8.81
C ALA A 5 -10.03 -28.86 -8.60
N HIS A 6 -10.27 -27.56 -8.47
CA HIS A 6 -11.62 -27.01 -8.47
C HIS A 6 -12.07 -26.68 -9.89
N ASP A 7 -13.35 -26.93 -10.16
CA ASP A 7 -14.01 -26.43 -11.37
C ASP A 7 -14.23 -24.92 -11.22
N VAL A 8 -13.70 -24.14 -12.15
CA VAL A 8 -13.68 -22.67 -12.06
C VAL A 8 -14.16 -22.08 -13.39
N THR A 9 -15.27 -21.35 -13.34
CA THR A 9 -15.80 -20.59 -14.47
C THR A 9 -15.52 -19.10 -14.26
N LEU A 10 -14.91 -18.45 -15.26
CA LEU A 10 -14.68 -17.00 -15.28
C LEU A 10 -15.76 -16.33 -16.15
N THR A 11 -16.44 -15.34 -15.61
CA THR A 11 -17.41 -14.50 -16.33
C THR A 11 -16.92 -13.06 -16.31
N ASP A 12 -16.67 -12.49 -17.49
CA ASP A 12 -16.18 -11.12 -17.67
C ASP A 12 -17.08 -10.41 -18.71
N PRO A 13 -17.50 -9.15 -18.48
CA PRO A 13 -18.26 -8.38 -19.47
C PRO A 13 -17.43 -8.00 -20.70
N GLU A 14 -16.11 -7.95 -20.60
CA GLU A 14 -15.20 -7.64 -21.70
C GLU A 14 -14.82 -8.87 -22.50
N SER A 15 -14.34 -8.66 -23.73
CA SER A 15 -13.99 -9.76 -24.66
C SER A 15 -12.78 -10.60 -24.21
N GLY A 16 -12.11 -10.22 -23.13
CA GLY A 16 -10.92 -10.87 -22.61
C GLY A 16 -10.45 -10.29 -21.28
N PRO A 17 -9.43 -10.87 -20.65
CA PRO A 17 -8.87 -10.33 -19.42
C PRO A 17 -8.12 -9.02 -19.69
N ALA A 18 -8.03 -8.17 -18.65
CA ALA A 18 -7.18 -6.98 -18.61
C ALA A 18 -7.50 -5.85 -19.61
N HIS A 19 -8.78 -5.63 -19.94
CA HIS A 19 -9.21 -4.53 -20.82
C HIS A 19 -9.50 -3.18 -20.12
N GLU A 20 -9.58 -3.14 -18.79
CA GLU A 20 -9.87 -1.89 -18.05
C GLU A 20 -8.65 -1.37 -17.26
N THR A 21 -8.77 -1.22 -15.93
CA THR A 21 -7.73 -0.68 -15.04
C THR A 21 -6.43 -1.48 -15.03
N SER A 22 -6.49 -2.74 -15.47
CA SER A 22 -5.32 -3.58 -15.65
C SER A 22 -4.62 -3.34 -16.99
N ALA A 23 -5.32 -2.79 -18.00
CA ALA A 23 -4.74 -2.45 -19.29
C ALA A 23 -3.74 -1.31 -19.14
N ALA A 24 -2.50 -1.52 -19.58
CA ALA A 24 -1.45 -0.50 -19.62
C ALA A 24 -1.22 0.26 -18.29
N ASN A 25 -1.50 -0.38 -17.16
CA ASN A 25 -1.10 0.20 -15.87
C ASN A 25 0.43 0.28 -15.80
N ALA A 26 0.97 1.24 -15.04
CA ALA A 26 2.42 1.43 -14.95
C ALA A 26 3.18 0.22 -14.36
N GLY A 27 2.47 -0.76 -13.79
CA GLY A 27 3.04 -2.04 -13.35
C GLY A 27 4.08 -1.93 -12.24
N GLN A 28 4.21 -0.76 -11.61
CA GLN A 28 5.32 -0.49 -10.72
C GLN A 28 5.11 -1.13 -9.35
N ILE A 29 5.99 -2.08 -9.00
CA ILE A 29 5.98 -2.77 -7.73
C ILE A 29 7.18 -2.29 -6.92
N SER A 30 6.92 -1.57 -5.83
CA SER A 30 7.95 -0.96 -5.00
C SER A 30 7.80 -1.36 -3.52
N PRO A 31 8.23 -2.57 -3.13
CA PRO A 31 8.03 -3.11 -1.78
C PRO A 31 8.60 -2.22 -0.66
N GLY A 32 9.72 -1.55 -0.92
CA GLY A 32 10.38 -0.66 0.04
C GLY A 32 9.63 0.63 0.36
N TYR A 33 8.55 0.94 -0.38
CA TYR A 33 7.69 2.11 -0.11
C TYR A 33 6.54 1.80 0.86
N ALA A 34 6.38 0.53 1.25
CA ALA A 34 5.40 0.16 2.26
C ALA A 34 5.76 0.83 3.60
N ALA A 35 4.93 1.79 4.01
CA ALA A 35 5.11 2.53 5.26
C ALA A 35 3.81 2.51 6.09
N PRO A 36 3.91 2.35 7.41
CA PRO A 36 2.74 2.44 8.28
C PRO A 36 2.10 3.82 8.20
N TRP A 37 0.76 3.86 8.18
CA TRP A 37 0.00 5.12 8.25
C TRP A 37 0.24 5.84 9.59
N ALA A 38 0.40 5.11 10.69
CA ALA A 38 0.68 5.68 12.02
C ALA A 38 2.16 6.07 12.19
N ALA A 39 2.63 7.08 11.44
CA ALA A 39 4.00 7.59 11.58
C ALA A 39 4.12 8.61 12.74
N PRO A 40 5.30 8.75 13.38
CA PRO A 40 5.50 9.59 14.58
C PRO A 40 5.25 11.10 14.39
N GLY A 41 5.03 11.57 13.16
CA GLY A 41 4.64 12.95 12.86
C GLY A 41 3.17 13.14 12.48
N VAL A 42 2.39 12.06 12.38
CA VAL A 42 0.99 12.11 11.93
C VAL A 42 0.07 12.84 12.91
N PRO A 43 0.19 12.70 14.25
CA PRO A 43 -0.65 13.45 15.18
C PRO A 43 -0.54 14.98 15.00
N LEU A 44 0.69 15.49 14.92
CA LEU A 44 0.96 16.92 14.70
C LEU A 44 0.45 17.39 13.33
N LYS A 45 0.66 16.59 12.28
CA LYS A 45 0.13 16.87 10.93
C LYS A 45 -1.40 16.83 10.91
N ALA A 46 -2.02 15.89 11.60
CA ALA A 46 -3.47 15.74 11.68
C ALA A 46 -4.13 16.96 12.33
N ILE A 47 -3.55 17.49 13.42
CA ILE A 47 -4.01 18.74 14.03
C ILE A 47 -3.95 19.88 13.01
N LYS A 48 -2.82 20.03 12.29
CA LYS A 48 -2.68 21.04 11.24
C LYS A 48 -3.71 20.84 10.11
N TRP A 49 -3.96 19.60 9.72
CA TRP A 49 -4.92 19.22 8.67
C TRP A 49 -6.37 19.52 9.04
N MET A 50 -6.75 19.44 10.31
CA MET A 50 -8.09 19.84 10.75
C MET A 50 -8.42 21.31 10.43
N PHE A 51 -7.41 22.17 10.25
CA PHE A 51 -7.57 23.58 9.86
C PHE A 51 -7.31 23.85 8.37
N GLN A 52 -7.10 22.82 7.55
CA GLN A 52 -6.85 22.95 6.11
C GLN A 52 -8.06 22.53 5.29
N ARG A 53 -8.47 23.38 4.34
CA ARG A 53 -9.62 23.11 3.45
C ARG A 53 -9.43 21.90 2.54
N HIS A 54 -8.20 21.66 2.09
CA HIS A 54 -7.84 20.54 1.21
C HIS A 54 -6.89 19.57 1.92
N ALA A 55 -7.28 19.14 3.12
CA ALA A 55 -6.50 18.21 3.90
C ALA A 55 -6.52 16.79 3.29
N PRO A 56 -5.38 16.08 3.24
CA PRO A 56 -5.33 14.68 2.82
C PRO A 56 -5.99 13.73 3.83
N LEU A 57 -6.27 14.21 5.05
CA LEU A 57 -6.98 13.48 6.09
C LEU A 57 -8.08 14.37 6.66
N ALA A 58 -9.32 13.94 6.54
CA ALA A 58 -10.48 14.57 7.17
C ALA A 58 -11.07 13.62 8.21
N VAL A 59 -11.16 14.06 9.47
CA VAL A 59 -11.77 13.31 10.56
C VAL A 59 -13.11 13.94 10.90
N ARG A 60 -14.20 13.19 10.74
CA ARG A 60 -15.53 13.61 11.18
C ARG A 60 -15.83 12.95 12.52
N LEU A 61 -15.97 13.77 13.57
CA LEU A 61 -16.33 13.27 14.88
C LEU A 61 -17.78 12.81 14.89
N ASP A 62 -18.03 11.57 15.33
CA ASP A 62 -19.37 10.99 15.50
C ASP A 62 -19.87 11.09 16.95
N GLY A 63 -19.02 11.54 17.87
CA GLY A 63 -19.34 11.74 19.29
C GLY A 63 -19.34 10.46 20.12
N THR A 64 -19.03 9.31 19.53
CA THR A 64 -19.11 8.02 20.22
C THR A 64 -17.86 7.76 21.09
N PRO A 65 -18.02 7.13 22.27
CA PRO A 65 -16.88 6.67 23.06
C PRO A 65 -15.99 5.68 22.32
N PHE A 66 -16.57 4.91 21.38
CA PHE A 66 -15.85 4.00 20.52
C PHE A 66 -14.86 4.74 19.62
N GLN A 67 -15.31 5.79 18.93
CA GLN A 67 -14.46 6.58 18.05
C GLN A 67 -13.32 7.24 18.84
N LEU A 68 -13.62 7.81 20.01
CA LEU A 68 -12.59 8.40 20.88
C LEU A 68 -11.55 7.37 21.34
N LYS A 69 -11.99 6.16 21.74
CA LYS A 69 -11.09 5.07 22.13
C LYS A 69 -10.23 4.60 20.96
N TRP A 70 -10.80 4.50 19.76
CA TRP A 70 -10.06 4.13 18.56
C TRP A 70 -9.02 5.19 18.18
N MET A 71 -9.41 6.47 18.18
CA MET A 71 -8.50 7.59 17.91
C MET A 71 -7.34 7.61 18.91
N TRP A 72 -7.61 7.40 20.19
CA TRP A 72 -6.57 7.36 21.21
C TRP A 72 -5.61 6.18 21.02
N GLN A 73 -6.12 4.99 20.66
CA GLN A 73 -5.27 3.84 20.33
C GLN A 73 -4.41 4.10 19.09
N MET A 74 -4.98 4.73 18.05
CA MET A 74 -4.24 5.13 16.86
C MET A 74 -3.11 6.11 17.19
N LEU A 75 -3.39 7.13 18.02
CA LEU A 75 -2.39 8.08 18.50
C LEU A 75 -1.27 7.41 19.30
N ARG A 76 -1.59 6.43 20.16
CA ARG A 76 -0.59 5.66 20.92
C ARG A 76 0.34 4.82 20.06
N ASN A 77 -0.10 4.45 18.86
CA ASN A 77 0.73 3.75 17.87
C ASN A 77 1.53 4.70 16.96
N CYS A 78 1.33 6.02 17.08
CA CYS A 78 2.10 7.02 16.35
C CYS A 78 3.41 7.34 17.07
N ASP A 79 4.19 6.33 17.42
CA ASP A 79 5.52 6.44 18.02
C ASP A 79 6.57 5.80 17.11
N THR A 80 7.81 6.23 17.28
CA THR A 80 8.94 5.77 16.45
C THR A 80 9.19 4.27 16.60
N ARG A 81 8.97 3.69 17.78
CA ARG A 81 9.26 2.26 18.02
C ARG A 81 8.27 1.37 17.28
N HIS A 82 6.96 1.57 17.48
CA HIS A 82 5.94 0.81 16.76
C HIS A 82 5.98 1.12 15.26
N TYR A 83 6.33 2.33 14.85
CA TYR A 83 6.55 2.65 13.43
C TYR A 83 7.66 1.80 12.82
N MET A 84 8.84 1.71 13.45
CA MET A 84 9.96 0.91 12.94
C MET A 84 9.64 -0.58 12.92
N GLU A 85 9.00 -1.10 13.96
CA GLU A 85 8.56 -2.50 14.04
C GLU A 85 7.54 -2.84 12.93
N ASN A 86 6.50 -2.02 12.79
CA ASN A 86 5.46 -2.25 11.79
C ASN A 86 5.98 -2.05 10.37
N LYS A 87 6.87 -1.07 10.15
CA LYS A 87 7.55 -0.89 8.87
C LYS A 87 8.34 -2.13 8.50
N GLY A 88 9.13 -2.69 9.42
CA GLY A 88 9.86 -3.94 9.17
C GLY A 88 8.95 -5.11 8.82
N ARG A 89 7.78 -5.23 9.50
CA ARG A 89 6.77 -6.25 9.17
C ARG A 89 6.15 -6.06 7.79
N MET A 90 5.80 -4.82 7.44
CA MET A 90 5.23 -4.48 6.13
C MET A 90 6.22 -4.73 4.99
N VAL A 91 7.49 -4.36 5.18
CA VAL A 91 8.55 -4.62 4.19
C VAL A 91 8.69 -6.12 3.96
N ARG A 92 8.77 -6.95 5.01
CA ARG A 92 8.83 -8.41 4.85
C ARG A 92 7.67 -8.98 4.06
N LEU A 93 6.44 -8.52 4.35
CA LEU A 93 5.26 -8.96 3.61
C LEU A 93 5.29 -8.52 2.14
N ALA A 94 5.73 -7.30 1.88
CA ALA A 94 5.84 -6.77 0.53
C ALA A 94 6.94 -7.47 -0.28
N GLU A 95 8.06 -7.82 0.36
CA GLU A 95 9.13 -8.63 -0.25
C GLU A 95 8.65 -10.05 -0.57
N TYR A 96 7.95 -10.69 0.37
CA TYR A 96 7.32 -11.98 0.13
C TYR A 96 6.34 -11.94 -1.05
N SER A 97 5.46 -10.93 -1.09
CA SER A 97 4.51 -10.75 -2.21
C SER A 97 5.23 -10.56 -3.56
N ARG A 98 6.32 -9.77 -3.59
CA ARG A 98 7.16 -9.63 -4.78
C ARG A 98 7.72 -10.97 -5.23
N ASP A 99 8.21 -11.77 -4.30
CA ASP A 99 8.85 -13.04 -4.63
C ASP A 99 7.82 -14.09 -5.08
N CYS A 100 6.63 -14.13 -4.48
CA CYS A 100 5.50 -14.90 -5.01
C CYS A 100 5.14 -14.49 -6.44
N LEU A 101 5.12 -13.18 -6.72
CA LEU A 101 4.81 -12.70 -8.06
C LEU A 101 5.87 -13.12 -9.09
N LYS A 102 7.16 -13.14 -8.71
CA LYS A 102 8.22 -13.68 -9.58
C LYS A 102 7.98 -15.16 -9.88
N THR A 103 7.61 -15.95 -8.88
CA THR A 103 7.29 -17.37 -9.06
C THR A 103 6.10 -17.56 -9.99
N LEU A 104 5.03 -16.79 -9.80
CA LEU A 104 3.85 -16.83 -10.67
C LEU A 104 4.21 -16.46 -12.11
N ARG A 105 5.01 -15.42 -12.32
CA ARG A 105 5.49 -15.02 -13.67
C ARG A 105 6.29 -16.13 -14.35
N ALA A 106 7.18 -16.78 -13.61
CA ALA A 106 7.96 -17.90 -14.14
C ALA A 106 7.07 -19.12 -14.51
N ALA A 107 6.00 -19.37 -13.76
CA ALA A 107 5.09 -20.48 -14.01
C ALA A 107 4.09 -20.22 -15.16
N SER A 108 3.64 -18.98 -15.34
CA SER A 108 2.59 -18.64 -16.32
C SER A 108 3.06 -18.60 -17.77
N GLY A 109 4.36 -18.63 -18.04
CA GLY A 109 4.93 -18.62 -19.40
C GLY A 109 4.56 -17.41 -20.26
N SER A 110 3.96 -16.37 -19.67
CA SER A 110 3.48 -15.17 -20.35
C SER A 110 4.66 -14.26 -20.68
N GLU A 111 4.67 -13.64 -21.87
CA GLU A 111 5.64 -12.58 -22.18
C GLU A 111 5.37 -11.36 -21.30
N ASP A 112 6.04 -11.31 -20.16
CA ASP A 112 5.96 -10.19 -19.21
C ASP A 112 6.87 -9.05 -19.70
N GLU A 113 6.30 -7.88 -20.02
CA GLU A 113 7.05 -6.67 -20.36
C GLU A 113 7.75 -6.03 -19.13
N GLY A 114 7.56 -6.61 -17.94
CA GLY A 114 8.12 -6.14 -16.69
C GLY A 114 9.66 -6.08 -16.69
N ARG A 115 10.22 -4.87 -16.60
CA ARG A 115 11.66 -4.67 -16.45
C ARG A 115 12.10 -4.80 -14.99
N PRO A 116 13.05 -5.69 -14.65
CA PRO A 116 13.67 -5.69 -13.34
C PRO A 116 14.60 -4.48 -13.22
N GLY A 117 14.13 -3.43 -12.53
CA GLY A 117 14.88 -2.20 -12.31
C GLY A 117 14.49 -1.51 -11.00
N GLY A 118 15.37 -0.65 -10.50
CA GLY A 118 15.09 0.21 -9.36
C GLY A 118 14.39 1.51 -9.77
N ALA A 119 13.80 2.20 -8.81
CA ALA A 119 13.30 3.57 -9.00
C ALA A 119 14.37 4.58 -8.58
N LEU A 120 14.81 5.45 -9.50
CA LEU A 120 15.63 6.61 -9.15
C LEU A 120 14.72 7.73 -8.63
N ARG A 121 15.04 8.26 -7.45
CA ARG A 121 14.40 9.47 -6.92
C ARG A 121 15.37 10.62 -6.93
N LEU A 122 14.92 11.74 -7.48
CA LEU A 122 15.60 13.02 -7.43
C LEU A 122 14.90 13.89 -6.38
N PHE A 123 15.64 14.30 -5.37
CA PHE A 123 15.16 15.23 -4.36
C PHE A 123 15.70 16.62 -4.66
N ARG A 124 14.87 17.65 -4.53
CA ARG A 124 15.28 19.02 -4.81
C ARG A 124 15.94 19.66 -3.59
N THR A 125 15.61 19.17 -2.39
CA THR A 125 16.08 19.71 -1.11
C THR A 125 16.48 18.60 -0.15
N ALA A 126 17.42 18.90 0.75
CA ALA A 126 17.89 17.93 1.75
C ALA A 126 16.82 17.51 2.76
N GLN A 127 15.72 18.25 2.86
CA GLN A 127 14.61 17.99 3.77
C GLN A 127 13.62 16.95 3.21
N GLU A 128 13.75 16.59 1.93
CA GLU A 128 12.93 15.57 1.26
C GLU A 128 13.58 14.16 1.29
N TRP A 129 14.80 14.06 1.84
CA TRP A 129 15.49 12.80 2.13
C TRP A 129 14.90 12.13 3.37
#